data_AF-A0A3P3E268-F1
#
_entry.id   AF-A0A3P3E268-F1
#
_cell.length_a   1.000
_cell.length_b   1.000
_cell.length_c   1.000
_cell.angle_alpha   90.00
_cell.angle_beta   90.00
_cell.angle_gamma   90.00
#
_symmetry.space_group_name_H-M   'P 1'
#
loop_
_entity.id
_entity.type
_entity.pdbx_description
1 polymer ?
#
loop_
_entity_poly.entity_id
_entity_poly.type
_entity_poly.pdbx_seq_one_letter_code
_entity_poly.pdbx_strand_id
1 'polypeptide(L)'
;RWAARALYEDLYCARGDMENRIKECQLDLYADRTSAHTMRANQLRLWLASFAYVLICALRRLGLAHTRLAEATCGTIRLKLLKIGAQVRVSVRRIKVAMASA
;
A
#
# COMPACT_ATOMS: atom_id res chain seq x y z
N ARG A 1 -25.49 -25.32 -4.15
CA ARG A 1 -24.80 -25.84 -2.94
C ARG A 1 -23.33 -26.06 -3.35
N TRP A 2 -22.36 -25.48 -2.64
CA TRP A 2 -20.94 -25.61 -3.01
C TRP A 2 -20.46 -27.05 -2.81
N ALA A 3 -19.56 -27.52 -3.69
CA ALA A 3 -18.83 -28.77 -3.44
C ALA A 3 -17.85 -28.58 -2.27
N ALA A 4 -17.58 -29.61 -1.48
CA ALA A 4 -16.78 -29.52 -0.24
C ALA A 4 -15.40 -28.87 -0.48
N ARG A 5 -14.73 -29.25 -1.58
CA ARG A 5 -13.43 -28.66 -1.96
C ARG A 5 -13.55 -27.16 -2.26
N ALA A 6 -14.49 -26.78 -3.14
CA ALA A 6 -14.69 -25.39 -3.53
C ALA A 6 -15.13 -24.50 -2.35
N LEU A 7 -15.91 -25.05 -1.41
CA LEU A 7 -16.27 -24.35 -0.18
C LEU A 7 -15.05 -24.02 0.68
N TYR A 8 -14.13 -24.96 0.81
CA TYR A 8 -12.92 -24.78 1.62
C TYR A 8 -11.88 -23.92 0.89
N GLU A 9 -11.49 -24.29 -0.32
CA GLU A 9 -10.38 -23.67 -1.05
C GLU A 9 -10.75 -22.30 -1.62
N ASP A 10 -11.92 -22.16 -2.23
CA ASP A 10 -12.26 -20.92 -2.96
C ASP A 10 -12.93 -19.89 -2.06
N LEU A 11 -13.81 -20.33 -1.14
CA LEU A 11 -14.55 -19.41 -0.28
C LEU A 11 -13.87 -19.19 1.08
N TYR A 12 -13.53 -20.27 1.79
CA TYR A 12 -13.01 -20.15 3.14
C TYR A 12 -11.54 -19.68 3.17
N CYS A 13 -10.65 -20.28 2.37
CA CYS A 13 -9.25 -19.86 2.32
C CYS A 13 -9.08 -18.43 1.79
N ALA A 14 -9.92 -17.98 0.85
CA ALA A 14 -9.91 -16.60 0.36
C ALA A 14 -10.17 -15.57 1.47
N ARG A 15 -10.90 -15.93 2.54
CA ARG A 15 -11.09 -15.07 3.72
C ARG A 15 -9.75 -14.74 4.41
N GLY A 16 -8.76 -15.63 4.34
CA GLY A 16 -7.42 -15.39 4.87
C GLY A 16 -6.72 -14.19 4.23
N ASP A 17 -7.10 -13.80 3.01
CA ASP A 17 -6.55 -12.61 2.35
C ASP A 17 -6.88 -11.33 3.13
N MET A 18 -8.04 -11.25 3.80
CA MET A 18 -8.37 -10.08 4.62
C MET A 18 -7.35 -9.83 5.74
N GLU A 19 -6.89 -10.89 6.40
CA GLU A 19 -5.87 -10.79 7.45
C GLU A 19 -4.54 -10.26 6.88
N ASN A 20 -4.16 -10.74 5.69
CA ASN A 20 -2.97 -10.26 5.00
C ASN A 20 -3.08 -8.76 4.66
N ARG A 21 -4.27 -8.30 4.25
CA ARG A 21 -4.52 -6.86 3.97
C ARG A 21 -4.47 -5.99 5.23
N ILE A 22 -4.98 -6.49 6.35
CA ILE A 22 -4.89 -5.79 7.64
C ILE A 22 -3.42 -5.67 8.06
N LYS A 23 -2.65 -6.75 7.95
CA LYS A 23 -1.20 -6.77 8.22
C LYS A 23 -0.44 -5.81 7.29
N GLU A 24 -0.79 -5.78 6.02
CA GLU A 24 -0.21 -4.85 5.04
C GLU A 24 -0.48 -3.39 5.46
N CYS A 25 -1.70 -3.05 5.87
CA CYS A 25 -2.01 -1.70 6.36
C CYS A 25 -1.28 -1.35 7.68
N GLN A 26 -1.20 -2.29 8.62
CA GLN A 26 -0.52 -2.08 9.90
C GLN A 26 1.00 -1.95 9.74
N LEU A 27 1.64 -2.98 9.18
CA LEU A 27 3.09 -3.07 9.11
C LEU A 27 3.67 -2.18 8.01
N ASP A 28 3.06 -2.18 6.83
CA ASP A 28 3.59 -1.38 5.74
C ASP A 28 3.15 0.08 5.83
N LEU A 29 1.92 0.38 6.23
CA LEU A 29 1.43 1.77 6.24
C LEU A 29 1.39 2.41 7.63
N TYR A 30 1.98 1.76 8.63
CA TYR A 30 2.13 2.28 10.00
C TYR A 30 0.78 2.59 10.66
N ALA A 31 -0.27 1.85 10.31
CA ALA A 31 -1.61 2.06 10.89
C ALA A 31 -1.67 1.70 12.39
N ASP A 32 -0.69 0.93 12.87
CA ASP A 32 -0.49 0.57 14.28
C ASP A 32 0.13 1.70 15.11
N ARG A 33 0.70 2.74 14.48
CA ARG A 33 1.37 3.85 15.18
C ARG A 33 0.38 4.88 15.72
N THR A 34 -0.31 4.50 16.79
CA THR A 34 -1.24 5.32 17.56
C THR A 34 -0.56 5.98 18.77
N SER A 35 0.51 6.75 18.53
CA SER A 35 1.32 7.37 19.59
C SER A 35 0.89 8.79 20.00
N ALA A 36 -0.22 9.30 19.48
CA ALA A 36 -0.70 10.63 19.84
C ALA A 36 -1.37 10.61 21.23
N HIS A 37 -1.32 11.75 21.93
CA HIS A 37 -1.91 11.90 23.27
C HIS A 37 -3.43 11.74 23.31
N THR A 38 -4.14 11.91 22.19
CA THR A 38 -5.60 11.85 22.14
C THR A 38 -6.09 10.75 21.21
N MET A 39 -7.20 10.11 21.59
CA MET A 39 -7.86 9.07 20.78
C MET A 39 -8.28 9.61 19.41
N ARG A 40 -8.83 10.83 19.35
CA ARG A 40 -9.26 11.47 18.09
C ARG A 40 -8.09 11.67 17.11
N ALA A 41 -6.91 12.04 17.61
CA ALA A 41 -5.73 12.16 16.78
C ALA A 41 -5.26 10.79 16.24
N ASN A 42 -5.31 9.76 17.07
CA ASN A 42 -5.00 8.38 16.64
C ASN A 42 -6.02 7.85 15.63
N GLN A 43 -7.31 8.16 15.78
CA GLN A 43 -8.35 7.82 14.82
C GLN A 43 -8.09 8.48 13.45
N LEU A 44 -7.71 9.76 13.43
CA LEU A 44 -7.34 10.44 12.19
C LEU A 44 -6.12 9.78 11.52
N ARG A 45 -5.11 9.37 12.30
CA ARG A 45 -3.94 8.64 11.77
C ARG A 45 -4.33 7.33 11.13
N LEU A 46 -5.21 6.56 11.77
CA LEU A 46 -5.74 5.31 11.24
C LEU A 46 -6.53 5.54 9.93
N TRP A 47 -7.34 6.60 9.87
CA TRP A 47 -8.06 6.97 8.64
C TRP A 47 -7.11 7.32 7.50
N LEU A 48 -6.05 8.09 7.77
CA LEU A 48 -5.05 8.44 6.76
C LEU A 48 -4.30 7.20 6.26
N ALA A 49 -3.93 6.28 7.14
CA ALA A 49 -3.32 5.00 6.73
C ALA A 49 -4.28 4.15 5.88
N SER A 50 -5.56 4.08 6.27
CA SER A 50 -6.60 3.38 5.51
C SER A 50 -6.83 3.99 4.12
N PHE A 51 -6.81 5.32 4.02
CA PHE A 51 -6.91 6.02 2.74
C PHE A 51 -5.70 5.74 1.85
N ALA A 52 -4.48 5.82 2.40
CA ALA A 52 -3.25 5.48 1.69
C ALA A 52 -3.27 4.03 1.17
N TYR A 53 -3.84 3.10 1.95
CA TYR A 53 -4.03 1.71 1.53
C TYR A 53 -4.87 1.60 0.24
N VAL A 54 -6.05 2.24 0.24
CA VAL A 54 -6.95 2.23 -0.93
C VAL A 54 -6.26 2.85 -2.16
N LEU A 55 -5.50 3.93 -1.98
CA LEU A 55 -4.74 4.55 -3.06
C LEU A 55 -3.67 3.61 -3.64
N ILE A 56 -2.92 2.91 -2.79
CA ILE A 56 -1.92 1.94 -3.26
C ILE A 56 -2.58 0.76 -3.97
N CYS A 57 -3.73 0.27 -3.47
CA CYS A 57 -4.49 -0.77 -4.17
C CYS A 57 -4.98 -0.30 -5.54
N ALA A 58 -5.45 0.96 -5.66
CA ALA A 58 -5.84 1.53 -6.94
C ALA A 58 -4.65 1.69 -7.89
N LEU A 59 -3.51 2.19 -7.39
CA LEU A 59 -2.27 2.29 -8.15
C LEU A 59 -1.79 0.92 -8.66
N ARG A 60 -1.86 -0.11 -7.81
CA ARG A 60 -1.51 -1.49 -8.16
C ARG A 60 -2.38 -2.01 -9.30
N ARG A 61 -3.70 -1.85 -9.19
CA ARG A 61 -4.67 -2.33 -10.18
C ARG A 61 -4.67 -1.56 -11.49
N LEU A 62 -4.48 -0.24 -11.45
CA LEU A 62 -4.65 0.63 -12.62
C LEU A 62 -3.32 1.05 -13.24
N GLY A 63 -2.35 1.44 -12.42
CA GLY A 63 -1.08 2.00 -12.90
C GLY A 63 0.03 0.97 -13.06
N LEU A 64 -0.03 -0.15 -12.34
CA LEU A 64 1.06 -1.14 -12.28
C LEU A 64 0.71 -2.50 -12.89
N ALA A 65 -0.46 -2.64 -13.52
CA ALA A 65 -1.06 -3.90 -13.98
C ALA A 65 -0.20 -4.77 -14.92
N HIS A 66 0.87 -4.22 -15.49
CA HIS A 66 1.79 -4.93 -16.40
C HIS A 66 3.25 -4.86 -15.94
N THR A 67 3.47 -4.59 -14.65
CA THR A 67 4.80 -4.46 -14.06
C THR A 67 5.01 -5.53 -13.00
N ARG A 68 6.27 -5.76 -12.62
CA ARG A 68 6.63 -6.63 -11.48
C ARG A 68 6.04 -6.14 -10.15
N LEU A 69 5.50 -4.92 -10.10
CA LEU A 69 4.87 -4.34 -8.91
C LEU A 69 3.35 -4.56 -8.86
N ALA A 70 2.74 -5.21 -9.87
CA ALA A 70 1.31 -5.51 -9.93
C ALA A 70 0.83 -6.39 -8.76
N GLU A 71 1.72 -7.22 -8.20
CA GLU A 71 1.43 -8.12 -7.08
C GLU A 71 2.26 -7.79 -5.83
N ALA A 72 3.01 -6.68 -5.87
CA ALA A 72 3.90 -6.31 -4.79
C ALA A 72 3.15 -5.74 -3.58
N THR A 73 3.68 -5.99 -2.38
CA THR A 73 3.12 -5.45 -1.13
C THR A 73 3.16 -3.92 -1.10
N CYS A 74 2.30 -3.29 -0.29
CA CYS A 74 2.34 -1.85 -0.04
C CYS A 74 3.72 -1.39 0.42
N GLY A 75 4.42 -2.20 1.23
CA GLY A 75 5.80 -1.98 1.64
C GLY A 75 6.77 -1.88 0.48
N THR A 76 6.68 -2.84 -0.44
CA THR A 76 7.52 -2.90 -1.63
C THR A 76 7.24 -1.74 -2.57
N ILE A 77 5.97 -1.39 -2.80
CA ILE A 77 5.58 -0.24 -3.63
C ILE A 77 6.09 1.05 -2.98
N ARG A 78 5.89 1.22 -1.66
CA ARG A 78 6.41 2.38 -0.93
C ARG A 78 7.92 2.48 -1.07
N LEU A 79 8.65 1.39 -0.88
CA LEU A 79 10.12 1.39 -0.93
C LEU A 79 10.63 1.62 -2.36
N LYS A 80 10.16 0.85 -3.34
CA LYS A 80 10.74 0.82 -4.70
C LYS A 80 10.19 1.89 -5.63
N LEU A 81 8.96 2.36 -5.42
CA LEU A 81 8.32 3.36 -6.28
C LEU A 81 8.27 4.74 -5.61
N LEU A 82 7.79 4.80 -4.35
CA LEU A 82 7.57 6.09 -3.68
C LEU A 82 8.84 6.64 -3.00
N LYS A 83 9.64 5.78 -2.37
CA LYS A 83 10.87 6.17 -1.66
C LYS A 83 12.08 6.32 -2.59
N ILE A 84 12.13 5.58 -3.69
CA ILE A 84 13.11 5.81 -4.78
C ILE A 84 12.61 6.90 -5.74
N GLY A 85 11.35 7.33 -5.64
CA GLY A 85 10.79 8.40 -6.46
C GLY A 85 11.65 9.65 -6.43
N ALA A 86 12.02 10.14 -7.61
CA ALA A 86 12.82 11.34 -7.77
C ALA A 86 12.04 12.38 -8.57
N GLN A 87 12.03 13.63 -8.11
CA GLN A 87 11.48 14.73 -8.87
C GLN A 87 12.47 15.15 -9.95
N VAL A 88 12.11 14.94 -11.22
CA VAL A 88 12.89 15.41 -12.37
C VAL A 88 12.38 16.78 -12.81
N ARG A 89 13.25 17.80 -12.77
CA ARG A 89 12.98 19.14 -13.30
C ARG A 89 13.84 19.36 -14.53
N VAL A 90 13.20 19.49 -15.69
CA VAL A 90 13.88 19.79 -16.96
C VAL A 90 13.81 21.30 -17.21
N SER A 91 14.97 21.91 -17.46
CA SER A 91 15.10 23.30 -17.93
C SER A 91 15.76 23.30 -19.30
N VAL A 92 15.72 24.45 -20.00
CA VAL A 92 16.32 24.62 -21.33
C VAL A 92 17.82 24.23 -21.36
N ARG A 93 18.52 24.29 -20.21
CA ARG A 93 19.98 24.07 -20.13
C ARG A 93 20.41 22.89 -19.29
N ARG A 94 19.54 22.36 -18.41
CA ARG A 94 19.90 21.35 -17.39
C ARG A 94 18.71 20.50 -16.98
N ILE A 95 18.99 19.25 -16.63
CA ILE A 95 18.08 18.32 -15.96
C ILE A 95 18.50 18.23 -14.50
N LYS A 96 17.59 18.48 -13.55
CA LYS A 96 17.81 18.29 -12.12
C LYS A 96 16.99 17.10 -11.65
N VAL A 97 17.63 16.15 -11.00
CA VAL A 97 16.97 14.99 -10.38
C VAL A 97 17.09 15.13 -8.87
N ALA A 98 15.96 15.29 -8.17
CA ALA A 98 15.91 15.37 -6.72
C ALA A 98 15.33 14.06 -6.16
N MET A 99 16.18 13.22 -5.58
CA MET A 99 15.77 11.97 -4.93
C MET A 99 14.96 12.27 -3.66
N ALA A 100 13.99 11.41 -3.33
CA ALA A 100 13.34 11.46 -2.03
C ALA A 100 14.37 11.17 -0.91
N SER A 101 14.47 12.10 0.05
CA SER A 101 15.30 11.97 1.24
C SER A 101 14.72 10.90 2.18
N ALA A 102 15.61 10.15 2.86
CA ALA A 102 15.25 9.00 3.67
C ALA A 102 14.57 9.34 4.99
#